data_AF-A0A010Q7J5-F1
#
_entry.id   AF-A0A010Q7J5-F1
#
_cell.length_a   1.000
_cell.length_b   1.000
_cell.length_c   1.000
_cell.angle_alpha   90.00
_cell.angle_beta   90.00
_cell.angle_gamma   90.00
#
_symmetry.space_group_name_H-M   'P 1'
#
loop_
_entity.id
_entity.type
_entity.pdbx_description
1 polymer ?
#
loop_
_entity_poly.entity_id
_entity_poly.type
_entity_poly.pdbx_seq_one_letter_code
_entity_poly.pdbx_strand_id
1 'polypeptide(L)'
;MSWQAYVDTSLVGTGHIDKAAIISIAGDSTWASSAGFTLSATEMKVVADIVTGKSDVKDKAFADGLFIGGERYVMARAEEGAIYARKGKEGIAVAKSTQAILLGHHGENAQAGSATLAVEKLADYLVSVSY
;
A
#
# COMPACT_ATOMS: atom_id res chain seq x y z
N MET A 1 -17.33 -11.26 -1.03
CA MET A 1 -16.96 -10.05 -1.80
C MET A 1 -15.66 -10.35 -2.54
N SER A 2 -15.46 -9.81 -3.74
CA SER A 2 -14.21 -10.00 -4.50
C SER A 2 -13.15 -8.98 -4.07
N TRP A 3 -11.87 -9.31 -4.25
CA TRP A 3 -10.75 -8.39 -3.98
C TRP A 3 -10.87 -7.07 -4.76
N GLN A 4 -11.39 -7.13 -5.99
CA GLN A 4 -11.64 -5.95 -6.81
C GLN A 4 -12.67 -5.01 -6.18
N ALA A 5 -13.72 -5.55 -5.53
CA ALA A 5 -14.73 -4.72 -4.87
C ALA A 5 -14.14 -3.91 -3.69
N TYR A 6 -13.18 -4.48 -2.96
CA TYR A 6 -12.47 -3.74 -1.90
C TYR A 6 -11.64 -2.60 -2.47
N VAL A 7 -10.95 -2.82 -3.59
CA VAL A 7 -10.19 -1.77 -4.27
C VAL A 7 -11.12 -0.67 -4.78
N ASP A 8 -12.15 -1.03 -5.54
CA ASP A 8 -12.99 -0.05 -6.23
C ASP A 8 -13.93 0.69 -5.28
N THR A 9 -14.51 0.00 -4.29
CA THR A 9 -15.54 0.57 -3.40
C THR A 9 -14.97 1.04 -2.07
N SER A 10 -14.16 0.19 -1.41
CA SER A 10 -13.69 0.47 -0.05
C SER A 10 -12.43 1.34 0.00
N LEU A 11 -11.67 1.44 -1.10
CA LEU A 11 -10.52 2.32 -1.21
C LEU A 11 -10.80 3.49 -2.16
N VAL A 12 -10.89 3.23 -3.47
CA VAL A 12 -11.07 4.30 -4.48
C VAL A 12 -12.41 5.02 -4.30
N GLY A 13 -13.47 4.26 -4.01
CA GLY A 13 -14.82 4.79 -3.77
C GLY A 13 -14.94 5.72 -2.56
N THR A 14 -13.93 5.80 -1.69
CA THR A 14 -13.91 6.76 -0.57
C THR A 14 -13.67 8.19 -1.02
N GLY A 15 -13.13 8.41 -2.21
CA GLY A 15 -12.72 9.72 -2.72
C GLY A 15 -11.43 10.26 -2.08
N HIS A 16 -10.81 9.52 -1.16
CA HIS A 16 -9.52 9.87 -0.56
C HIS A 16 -8.32 9.19 -1.23
N ILE A 17 -8.58 8.14 -2.02
CA ILE A 17 -7.59 7.32 -2.71
C ILE A 17 -7.95 7.32 -4.19
N ASP A 18 -7.00 7.64 -5.05
CA ASP A 18 -7.20 7.66 -6.51
C ASP A 18 -6.75 6.33 -7.15
N LYS A 19 -5.74 5.68 -6.58
CA LYS A 19 -5.27 4.37 -7.03
C LYS A 19 -5.02 3.44 -5.85
N ALA A 20 -5.35 2.17 -6.02
CA ALA A 20 -5.12 1.17 -4.98
C ALA A 20 -4.77 -0.19 -5.57
N ALA A 21 -4.02 -1.00 -4.81
CA ALA A 21 -3.76 -2.39 -5.11
C ALA A 21 -3.79 -3.24 -3.85
N ILE A 22 -4.13 -4.51 -4.02
CA ILE A 22 -4.02 -5.55 -3.01
C ILE A 22 -3.09 -6.62 -3.59
N ILE A 23 -2.03 -6.93 -2.86
CA ILE A 23 -1.03 -7.94 -3.23
C ILE A 23 -0.93 -8.99 -2.12
N SER A 24 -0.34 -10.14 -2.41
CA SER A 24 -0.08 -11.16 -1.39
C SER A 24 0.96 -10.68 -0.37
N ILE A 25 0.90 -11.22 0.86
CA ILE A 25 1.92 -10.99 1.89
C ILE A 25 3.31 -11.47 1.47
N ALA A 26 3.38 -12.40 0.52
CA ALA A 26 4.64 -12.88 -0.06
C ALA A 26 5.21 -11.93 -1.12
N GLY A 27 4.44 -10.96 -1.60
CA GLY A 27 4.84 -10.03 -2.66
C GLY A 27 5.03 -10.71 -4.02
N ASP A 28 4.37 -11.83 -4.26
CA ASP A 28 4.51 -12.65 -5.47
C ASP A 28 3.39 -12.44 -6.50
N SER A 29 2.24 -11.91 -6.06
CA SER A 29 1.03 -11.82 -6.87
C SER A 29 0.18 -10.61 -6.47
N THR A 30 -0.45 -10.00 -7.47
CA THR A 30 -1.47 -8.95 -7.29
C THR A 30 -2.85 -9.60 -7.31
N TRP A 31 -3.63 -9.40 -6.26
CA TRP A 31 -4.99 -9.94 -6.13
C TRP A 31 -6.04 -9.00 -6.73
N ALA A 32 -5.82 -7.70 -6.60
CA ALA A 32 -6.65 -6.68 -7.24
C ALA A 32 -5.85 -5.38 -7.41
N SER A 33 -6.19 -4.60 -8.42
CA SER A 33 -5.61 -3.27 -8.63
C SER A 33 -6.59 -2.36 -9.33
N SER A 34 -6.49 -1.05 -9.07
CA SER A 34 -7.22 -0.03 -9.79
C SER A 34 -6.65 0.14 -11.21
N ALA A 35 -7.45 0.67 -12.12
CA ALA A 35 -7.01 0.90 -13.50
C ALA A 35 -5.75 1.79 -13.54
N GLY A 36 -4.74 1.37 -14.31
CA GLY A 36 -3.48 2.11 -14.47
C GLY A 36 -2.54 2.07 -13.26
N PHE A 37 -2.79 1.20 -12.27
CA PHE A 37 -1.92 1.01 -11.12
C PHE A 37 -1.35 -0.41 -11.09
N THR A 38 -0.20 -0.60 -11.74
CA THR A 38 0.47 -1.90 -11.84
C THR A 38 1.80 -1.87 -11.11
N LEU A 39 2.01 -2.83 -10.22
CA LEU A 39 3.25 -3.03 -9.49
C LEU A 39 4.12 -4.06 -10.22
N SER A 40 5.42 -3.80 -10.31
CA SER A 40 6.38 -4.80 -10.76
C SER A 40 6.64 -5.84 -9.67
N ALA A 41 7.09 -7.04 -10.05
CA ALA A 41 7.46 -8.10 -9.10
C ALA A 41 8.51 -7.64 -8.08
N THR A 42 9.44 -6.79 -8.51
CA THR A 42 10.48 -6.21 -7.63
C THR A 42 9.86 -5.31 -6.57
N GLU A 43 8.95 -4.41 -6.95
CA GLU A 43 8.30 -3.48 -6.04
C GLU A 43 7.42 -4.23 -5.02
N MET A 44 6.64 -5.21 -5.47
CA MET A 44 5.83 -6.04 -4.59
C MET A 44 6.67 -6.75 -3.53
N LYS A 45 7.81 -7.32 -3.94
CA LYS A 45 8.73 -8.00 -3.02
C LYS A 45 9.37 -7.06 -2.02
N VAL A 46 9.77 -5.86 -2.44
CA VAL A 46 10.32 -4.84 -1.53
C VAL A 46 9.28 -4.43 -0.50
N VAL A 47 8.05 -4.16 -0.92
CA VAL A 47 6.95 -3.80 0.00
C VAL A 47 6.69 -4.93 0.99
N ALA A 48 6.57 -6.18 0.51
CA ALA A 48 6.37 -7.35 1.34
C ALA A 48 7.50 -7.54 2.37
N ASP A 49 8.75 -7.38 1.95
CA ASP A 49 9.91 -7.49 2.82
C ASP A 49 9.91 -6.43 3.92
N ILE A 50 9.51 -5.19 3.62
CA ILE A 50 9.44 -4.11 4.62
C ILE A 50 8.31 -4.39 5.63
N VAL A 51 7.10 -4.72 5.18
CA VAL A 51 5.96 -4.93 6.10
C VAL A 51 6.08 -6.21 6.94
N THR A 52 6.83 -7.21 6.45
CA THR A 52 7.14 -8.45 7.20
C THR A 52 8.31 -8.28 8.17
N GLY A 53 8.95 -7.10 8.21
CA GLY A 53 9.91 -6.74 9.26
C GLY A 53 11.38 -6.93 8.86
N LYS A 54 11.72 -7.01 7.57
CA LYS A 54 13.14 -7.01 7.16
C LYS A 54 13.73 -5.60 7.27
N SER A 55 14.42 -5.35 8.39
CA SER A 55 15.08 -4.07 8.70
C SER A 55 16.00 -3.57 7.60
N ASP A 56 16.80 -4.45 6.99
CA ASP A 56 17.79 -4.05 5.97
C ASP A 56 17.12 -3.48 4.71
N VAL A 57 15.95 -4.02 4.33
CA VAL A 57 15.17 -3.55 3.18
C VAL A 57 14.48 -2.24 3.52
N LYS A 58 13.96 -2.13 4.75
CA LYS A 58 13.40 -0.88 5.27
C LYS A 58 14.43 0.24 5.23
N ASP A 59 15.63 0.04 5.76
CA ASP A 59 16.68 1.05 5.82
C ASP A 59 17.13 1.48 4.41
N LYS A 60 17.23 0.53 3.48
CA LYS A 60 17.45 0.83 2.06
C LYS A 60 16.32 1.66 1.46
N ALA A 61 15.06 1.33 1.75
CA ALA A 61 13.93 2.13 1.26
C ALA A 61 13.92 3.56 1.83
N PHE A 62 14.43 3.78 3.05
CA PHE A 62 14.64 5.13 3.59
C PHE A 62 15.78 5.89 2.88
N ALA A 63 16.86 5.20 2.50
CA ALA A 63 17.99 5.81 1.82
C ALA A 63 17.71 6.06 0.32
N ASP A 64 17.27 5.02 -0.40
CA ASP A 64 17.11 5.01 -1.86
C ASP A 64 15.70 5.45 -2.31
N GLY A 65 14.72 5.42 -1.40
CA GLY A 65 13.31 5.65 -1.69
C GLY A 65 12.55 4.35 -2.02
N LEU A 66 11.24 4.39 -1.83
CA LEU A 66 10.33 3.30 -2.17
C LEU A 66 9.81 3.50 -3.60
N PHE A 67 10.01 2.51 -4.45
CA PHE A 67 9.47 2.53 -5.82
C PHE A 67 8.12 1.84 -5.87
N ILE A 68 7.11 2.52 -6.43
CA ILE A 68 5.76 1.97 -6.63
C ILE A 68 5.25 2.45 -7.99
N GLY A 69 4.90 1.50 -8.86
CA GLY A 69 4.39 1.82 -10.21
C GLY A 69 5.42 2.56 -11.07
N GLY A 70 6.71 2.31 -10.86
CA GLY A 70 7.81 2.98 -11.54
C GLY A 70 8.16 4.36 -11.01
N GLU A 71 7.48 4.85 -9.97
CA GLU A 71 7.74 6.15 -9.37
C GLU A 71 8.41 6.03 -8.01
N ARG A 72 9.33 6.98 -7.71
CA ARG A 72 10.07 7.01 -6.44
C ARG A 72 9.35 7.85 -5.39
N TYR A 73 9.05 7.24 -4.26
CA TYR A 73 8.47 7.86 -3.07
C TYR A 73 9.51 7.93 -1.95
N VAL A 74 9.45 8.98 -1.14
CA VAL A 74 10.29 9.14 0.05
C VAL A 74 9.55 8.55 1.24
N MET A 75 10.17 7.58 1.90
CA MET A 75 9.65 6.97 3.11
C MET A 75 9.48 8.03 4.20
N ALA A 76 8.27 8.17 4.73
CA ALA A 76 7.94 9.11 5.79
C ALA A 76 7.68 8.39 7.12
N ARG A 77 7.08 7.20 7.08
CA ARG A 77 6.83 6.34 8.25
C ARG A 77 6.95 4.87 7.83
N ALA A 78 7.54 4.04 8.68
CA ALA A 78 7.54 2.60 8.52
C ALA A 78 7.53 1.94 9.89
N GLU A 79 6.35 1.53 10.30
CA GLU A 79 6.08 0.79 11.53
C GLU A 79 5.78 -0.66 11.21
N GLU A 80 5.63 -1.50 12.24
CA GLU A 80 5.37 -2.93 12.04
C GLU A 80 4.02 -3.15 11.34
N GLY A 81 4.08 -3.32 10.02
CA GLY A 81 2.92 -3.60 9.19
C GLY A 81 2.26 -2.40 8.53
N ALA A 82 2.74 -1.19 8.76
CA ALA A 82 2.26 0.01 8.10
C ALA A 82 3.41 0.85 7.56
N ILE A 83 3.33 1.25 6.30
CA ILE A 83 4.29 2.12 5.65
C ILE A 83 3.54 3.30 5.08
N TYR A 84 4.12 4.48 5.24
CA TYR A 84 3.66 5.67 4.55
C TYR A 84 4.85 6.32 3.85
N ALA A 85 4.72 6.52 2.54
CA ALA A 85 5.72 7.20 1.72
C ALA A 85 5.05 8.34 0.93
N ARG A 86 5.82 9.37 0.58
CA ARG A 86 5.29 10.57 -0.07
C ARG A 86 6.15 11.01 -1.25
N LYS A 87 5.52 11.62 -2.25
CA LYS A 87 6.17 12.21 -3.43
C LYS A 87 5.58 13.59 -3.65
N GLY A 88 6.27 14.63 -3.15
CA GLY A 88 5.75 15.99 -3.21
C GLY A 88 4.44 16.14 -2.44
N LYS A 89 3.34 16.36 -3.18
CA LYS A 89 1.98 16.47 -2.64
C LYS A 89 1.18 15.16 -2.74
N GLU A 90 1.72 14.16 -3.43
CA GLU A 90 1.15 12.82 -3.53
C GLU A 90 1.71 11.94 -2.41
N GLY A 91 1.02 10.85 -2.10
CA GLY A 91 1.51 9.87 -1.14
C GLY A 91 0.90 8.50 -1.32
N ILE A 92 1.56 7.53 -0.70
CA ILE A 92 1.16 6.13 -0.72
C ILE A 92 1.16 5.59 0.70
N ALA A 93 -0.01 5.12 1.11
CA ALA A 93 -0.24 4.39 2.33
C ALA A 93 -0.23 2.90 2.03
N VAL A 94 0.47 2.14 2.86
CA VAL A 94 0.55 0.69 2.76
C VAL A 94 0.25 0.10 4.13
N ALA A 95 -0.62 -0.89 4.18
CA ALA A 95 -0.89 -1.64 5.40
C ALA A 95 -0.93 -3.14 5.08
N LYS A 96 -0.41 -3.98 5.99
CA LYS A 96 -0.51 -5.43 5.88
C LYS A 96 -1.73 -5.95 6.63
N SER A 97 -2.33 -6.99 6.08
CA SER A 97 -3.24 -7.89 6.79
C SER A 97 -2.49 -9.18 7.18
N THR A 98 -3.23 -10.27 7.45
CA THR A 98 -2.66 -11.58 7.77
C THR A 98 -1.99 -12.23 6.55
N GLN A 99 -2.61 -12.10 5.37
CA GLN A 99 -2.21 -12.76 4.13
C GLN A 99 -2.08 -11.82 2.94
N ALA A 100 -2.49 -10.56 3.06
CA ALA A 100 -2.45 -9.56 2.00
C ALA A 100 -1.74 -8.28 2.43
N ILE A 101 -1.40 -7.45 1.45
CA ILE A 101 -0.87 -6.11 1.63
C ILE A 101 -1.70 -5.18 0.77
N LEU A 102 -2.16 -4.09 1.38
CA LEU A 102 -3.00 -3.09 0.77
C LEU A 102 -2.16 -1.86 0.51
N LEU A 103 -2.24 -1.33 -0.70
CA LEU A 103 -1.59 -0.11 -1.14
C LEU A 103 -2.67 0.87 -1.59
N GLY A 104 -2.65 2.08 -1.03
CA GLY A 104 -3.52 3.19 -1.41
C GLY A 104 -2.68 4.41 -1.73
N HIS A 105 -2.65 4.80 -2.99
CA HIS A 105 -2.13 6.07 -3.45
C HIS A 105 -3.19 7.15 -3.28
N HIS A 106 -2.75 8.35 -2.90
CA HIS A 106 -3.58 9.53 -2.87
C HIS A 106 -2.90 10.66 -3.66
N GLY A 107 -3.69 11.35 -4.48
CA GLY A 107 -3.23 12.52 -5.21
C GLY A 107 -3.13 13.78 -4.35
N GLU A 108 -2.80 14.91 -4.99
CA GLU A 108 -2.56 16.20 -4.32
C GLU A 108 -3.80 16.79 -3.62
N ASN A 109 -4.99 16.42 -4.06
CA ASN A 109 -6.26 16.93 -3.55
C ASN A 109 -6.77 16.16 -2.31
N ALA A 110 -6.15 15.03 -2.00
CA ALA A 110 -6.56 14.16 -0.91
C ALA A 110 -5.67 14.36 0.32
N GLN A 111 -6.28 14.30 1.51
CA GLN A 111 -5.53 14.35 2.76
C GLN A 111 -4.88 13.00 3.05
N ALA A 112 -3.56 13.01 3.20
CA ALA A 112 -2.74 11.86 3.57
C ALA A 112 -3.31 11.06 4.76
N GLY A 113 -3.73 11.76 5.83
CA GLY A 113 -4.28 11.11 7.01
C GLY A 113 -5.56 10.30 6.73
N SER A 114 -6.46 10.84 5.90
CA SER A 114 -7.70 10.15 5.52
C SER A 114 -7.43 8.95 4.62
N ALA A 115 -6.48 9.07 3.68
CA ALA A 115 -6.07 7.97 2.82
C ALA A 115 -5.45 6.82 3.62
N THR A 116 -4.50 7.13 4.52
CA THR A 116 -3.89 6.13 5.41
C THR A 116 -4.93 5.44 6.28
N LEU A 117 -5.83 6.20 6.90
CA LEU A 117 -6.88 5.63 7.75
C LEU A 117 -7.83 4.70 6.98
N ALA A 118 -8.13 5.00 5.71
CA ALA A 118 -8.95 4.13 4.87
C ALA A 118 -8.25 2.79 4.56
N VAL A 119 -6.94 2.83 4.25
CA VAL A 119 -6.13 1.62 4.01
C VAL A 119 -6.00 0.79 5.29
N GLU A 120 -5.68 1.43 6.42
CA GLU A 120 -5.54 0.75 7.72
C GLU A 120 -6.84 0.09 8.16
N LYS A 121 -7.99 0.80 8.07
CA LYS A 121 -9.29 0.23 8.43
C LYS A 121 -9.64 -1.02 7.61
N LEU A 122 -9.32 -1.01 6.32
CA LEU A 122 -9.56 -2.17 5.48
C LEU A 122 -8.59 -3.31 5.80
N ALA A 123 -7.33 -3.01 6.12
CA ALA A 123 -6.37 -4.00 6.58
C ALA A 123 -6.82 -4.65 7.90
N ASP A 124 -7.22 -3.85 8.89
CA ASP A 124 -7.75 -4.32 10.17
C ASP A 124 -9.00 -5.19 9.98
N TYR A 125 -9.89 -4.79 9.07
CA TYR A 125 -11.05 -5.59 8.71
C TYR A 125 -10.63 -6.96 8.14
N LEU A 126 -9.67 -7.00 7.21
CA LEU A 126 -9.15 -8.24 6.65
C LEU A 126 -8.51 -9.13 7.73
N VAL A 127 -7.73 -8.55 8.64
CA VAL A 127 -7.20 -9.26 9.81
C VAL A 127 -8.33 -9.85 10.66
N SER A 128 -9.40 -9.09 10.90
CA SER A 128 -10.55 -9.57 11.69
C SER A 128 -11.27 -10.76 11.05
N VAL A 129 -11.23 -10.87 9.72
CA VAL A 129 -11.78 -12.01 8.97
C VAL A 129 -10.72 -13.07 8.63
N SER A 130 -9.56 -13.04 9.30
CA SER A 130 -8.42 -13.97 9.11
C SER A 130 -7.78 -13.97 7.71
N TYR A 131 -7.87 -12.84 7.01
CA TYR A 131 -7.21 -12.56 5.74
C TYR A 131 -6.06 -11.57 5.89
#